data_AF-A0A813ENU0-F1
#
_entry.id   AF-A0A813ENU0-F1
#
_cell.length_a   1.000
_cell.length_b   1.000
_cell.length_c   1.000
_cell.angle_alpha   90.00
_cell.angle_beta   90.00
_cell.angle_gamma   90.00
#
_symmetry.space_group_name_H-M   'P 1'
#
loop_
_entity.id
_entity.type
_entity.pdbx_description
1 polymer ?
#
loop_
_entity_poly.entity_id
_entity_poly.type
_entity_poly.pdbx_seq_one_letter_code
_entity_poly.pdbx_strand_id
1 'polypeptide(L)'
;YSYGFYLGIAFQIADDVLDFVGTGEELGKPIGQDLREGNLTAPVILCLNGNEDLGMAPAPGAEELARLIRRRFADEGDLERALVLIHEGGGVERAYRLAEKMADK
;
A
#
# COMPACT_ATOMS: atom_id res chain seq x y z
N TYR A 1 -27.45 4.00 -4.93
CA TYR A 1 -26.60 4.26 -3.76
C TYR A 1 -25.28 3.47 -3.83
N SER A 2 -25.30 2.23 -4.30
CA SER A 2 -24.11 1.35 -4.37
C SER A 2 -23.00 1.84 -5.30
N TYR A 3 -23.33 2.39 -6.48
CA TYR A 3 -22.32 2.86 -7.45
C TYR A 3 -21.39 3.93 -6.86
N GLY A 4 -21.94 4.98 -6.25
CA GLY A 4 -21.12 6.05 -5.64
C GLY A 4 -20.28 5.58 -4.46
N PHE A 5 -20.74 4.55 -3.74
CA PHE A 5 -19.97 3.94 -2.65
C PHE A 5 -18.74 3.21 -3.19
N TYR A 6 -18.91 2.33 -4.18
CA TYR A 6 -17.79 1.57 -4.74
C TYR A 6 -16.81 2.45 -5.51
N LEU A 7 -17.30 3.45 -6.25
CA LEU A 7 -16.48 4.46 -6.89
C LEU A 7 -15.65 5.25 -5.86
N GLY A 8 -16.25 5.61 -4.72
CA GLY A 8 -15.55 6.30 -3.64
C GLY A 8 -14.41 5.46 -3.03
N ILE A 9 -14.64 4.16 -2.83
CA ILE A 9 -13.60 3.24 -2.34
C ILE A 9 -12.49 3.07 -3.38
N ALA A 10 -12.83 2.90 -4.66
CA ALA A 10 -11.83 2.80 -5.73
C ALA A 10 -10.97 4.07 -5.80
N PHE A 11 -11.58 5.24 -5.64
CA PHE A 11 -10.87 6.52 -5.63
C PHE A 11 -9.89 6.63 -4.46
N GLN A 12 -10.30 6.26 -3.23
CA GLN A 12 -9.41 6.29 -2.07
C GLN A 12 -8.21 5.34 -2.26
N ILE A 13 -8.43 4.14 -2.78
CA ILE A 13 -7.33 3.19 -3.04
C ILE A 13 -6.37 3.74 -4.10
N ALA A 14 -6.89 4.42 -5.12
CA ALA A 14 -6.05 5.06 -6.13
C ALA A 14 -5.20 6.21 -5.53
N ASP A 15 -5.78 7.00 -4.63
CA ASP A 15 -5.08 8.07 -3.90
C ASP A 15 -3.96 7.51 -3.02
N ASP A 16 -4.24 6.44 -2.27
CA ASP A 16 -3.25 5.70 -1.47
C ASP A 16 -2.07 5.20 -2.33
N VAL A 17 -2.30 4.84 -3.59
CA VAL A 17 -1.26 4.39 -4.51
C VAL A 17 -0.35 5.54 -4.96
N LEU A 18 -0.89 6.75 -5.11
CA LEU A 18 -0.09 7.90 -5.54
C LEU A 18 1.03 8.23 -4.54
N ASP A 19 0.85 7.90 -3.25
CA ASP A 19 1.89 8.03 -2.22
C ASP A 19 3.11 7.12 -2.48
N PHE A 20 2.93 6.02 -3.22
CA PHE A 20 3.98 5.03 -3.51
C PHE A 20 4.57 5.11 -4.91
N VAL A 21 3.89 5.77 -5.85
CA VAL A 21 4.31 5.86 -7.27
C VAL A 21 5.08 7.14 -7.57
N GLY A 22 4.99 8.16 -6.71
CA GLY A 22 5.57 9.47 -6.99
C GLY A 22 7.08 9.44 -7.18
N THR A 23 7.56 9.63 -8.40
CA THR A 23 8.97 9.97 -8.62
C THR A 23 9.21 11.33 -7.96
N GLY A 24 10.34 11.47 -7.25
CA GLY A 24 10.66 12.69 -6.50
C GLY A 24 10.69 13.98 -7.35
N GLU A 25 10.63 13.88 -8.68
CA GLU A 25 10.58 15.01 -9.61
C GLU A 25 9.16 15.49 -9.97
N GLU A 26 8.13 14.62 -9.96
CA GLU A 26 6.77 15.00 -10.41
C GLU A 26 5.82 15.42 -9.26
N LEU A 27 6.09 14.99 -8.02
CA LEU A 27 5.15 15.14 -6.89
C LEU A 27 5.67 16.03 -5.74
N GLY A 28 6.94 16.44 -5.75
CA GLY A 28 7.51 17.34 -4.74
C GLY A 28 7.49 16.82 -3.30
N LYS A 29 7.16 15.54 -3.09
CA LYS A 29 7.04 14.86 -1.80
C LYS A 29 7.90 13.59 -1.76
N PRO A 30 8.46 13.23 -0.60
CA PRO A 30 9.14 11.95 -0.43
C PRO A 30 8.13 10.79 -0.54
N ILE A 31 8.49 9.73 -1.26
CA ILE A 31 7.69 8.50 -1.42
C ILE A 31 7.36 7.90 -0.05
N GLY A 32 6.14 7.41 0.12
CA GLY A 32 5.71 6.75 1.34
C GLY A 32 5.48 7.72 2.49
N GLN A 33 4.92 8.91 2.21
CA GLN A 33 4.63 9.90 3.25
C GLN A 33 3.65 9.30 4.27
N ASP A 34 2.62 8.60 3.82
CA ASP A 34 1.63 7.97 4.70
C ASP A 34 2.31 6.96 5.62
N LEU A 35 3.17 6.11 5.04
CA LEU A 35 3.90 5.11 5.80
C LEU A 35 4.81 5.74 6.86
N ARG A 36 5.47 6.86 6.54
CA ARG A 36 6.32 7.62 7.46
C ARG A 36 5.52 8.21 8.61
N GLU A 37 4.30 8.66 8.34
CA GLU A 37 3.38 9.17 9.36
C GLU A 37 2.74 8.04 10.20
N GLY A 38 2.97 6.78 9.83
CA GLY A 38 2.43 5.60 10.51
C GLY A 38 1.05 5.18 9.98
N ASN A 39 0.58 5.80 8.90
CA ASN A 39 -0.65 5.44 8.21
C ASN A 39 -0.38 4.23 7.32
N LEU A 40 -1.06 3.12 7.61
CA LEU A 40 -0.97 1.90 6.81
C LEU A 40 -2.11 1.92 5.79
N THR A 41 -1.78 2.24 4.55
CA THR A 41 -2.74 2.33 3.43
C THR A 41 -2.84 1.03 2.66
N ALA A 42 -3.70 0.98 1.64
CA ALA A 42 -4.01 -0.24 0.88
C ALA A 42 -2.76 -1.01 0.38
N PRO A 43 -1.72 -0.38 -0.19
CA PRO A 43 -0.51 -1.09 -0.62
C PRO A 43 0.16 -1.89 0.51
N VAL A 44 0.22 -1.32 1.71
CA VAL A 44 0.86 -1.93 2.88
C VAL A 44 0.00 -3.04 3.46
N ILE A 45 -1.30 -2.80 3.61
CA ILE A 45 -2.25 -3.78 4.16
C ILE A 45 -2.32 -5.03 3.27
N LEU A 46 -2.30 -4.85 1.95
CA LEU A 46 -2.36 -5.95 0.99
C LEU A 46 -1.05 -6.74 0.91
N CYS A 47 0.10 -6.10 1.16
CA CYS A 47 1.37 -6.81 1.35
C CYS A 47 1.34 -7.66 2.62
N LEU A 48 0.80 -7.14 3.73
CA LEU A 48 0.77 -7.86 5.01
C LEU A 48 -0.20 -9.05 5.02
N ASN A 49 -1.41 -8.85 4.49
CA ASN A 49 -2.51 -9.78 4.69
C ASN A 49 -2.94 -10.51 3.41
N GLY A 50 -2.57 -9.99 2.24
CA GLY A 50 -3.17 -10.42 0.99
C GLY A 50 -4.66 -10.01 0.89
N ASN A 51 -5.39 -10.71 0.04
CA ASN A 51 -6.82 -10.54 -0.17
C ASN A 51 -7.39 -11.81 -0.80
N GLU A 52 -8.22 -12.55 -0.05
CA GLU A 52 -8.75 -13.84 -0.48
C GLU A 52 -9.64 -13.72 -1.72
N ASP A 53 -10.48 -12.68 -1.78
CA ASP A 53 -11.37 -12.46 -2.92
C ASP A 53 -10.61 -12.14 -4.23
N LEU A 54 -9.34 -11.76 -4.14
CA LEU A 54 -8.43 -11.51 -5.26
C LEU A 54 -7.42 -12.65 -5.46
N GLY A 55 -7.50 -13.74 -4.68
CA GLY A 55 -6.54 -14.83 -4.72
C GLY A 55 -5.12 -14.40 -4.34
N MET A 56 -4.99 -13.36 -3.52
CA MET A 56 -3.71 -12.81 -3.09
C MET A 56 -3.35 -13.35 -1.71
N ALA A 57 -2.27 -14.12 -1.61
CA ALA A 57 -1.64 -14.41 -0.33
C ALA A 57 -0.83 -13.19 0.17
N PRO A 58 -0.47 -13.14 1.47
CA PRO A 58 0.55 -12.21 1.97
C PRO A 58 1.79 -12.19 1.08
N ALA A 59 2.39 -11.01 0.91
CA ALA A 59 3.56 -10.82 0.07
C ALA A 59 4.81 -11.51 0.68
N PRO A 60 5.79 -11.90 -0.16
CA PRO A 60 7.12 -12.24 0.32
C PRO A 60 7.66 -11.13 1.23
N GLY A 61 8.17 -11.49 2.40
CA GLY A 61 8.65 -10.50 3.38
C GLY A 61 7.57 -9.85 4.25
N ALA A 62 6.29 -10.27 4.17
CA ALA A 62 5.23 -9.76 5.04
C ALA A 62 5.55 -9.85 6.54
N GLU A 63 6.21 -10.93 6.98
CA GLU A 63 6.65 -11.08 8.38
C GLU A 63 7.71 -10.06 8.78
N GLU A 64 8.64 -9.74 7.87
CA GLU A 64 9.65 -8.71 8.10
C GLU A 64 9.00 -7.33 8.14
N LEU A 65 8.14 -7.03 7.16
CA LEU A 65 7.37 -5.78 7.11
C LEU A 65 6.55 -5.58 8.40
N ALA A 66 5.88 -6.64 8.88
CA ALA A 66 5.15 -6.60 10.14
C ALA A 66 6.04 -6.31 11.35
N ARG A 67 7.28 -6.83 11.38
CA ARG A 67 8.25 -6.52 12.45
C ARG A 67 8.67 -5.06 12.41
N LEU A 68 8.97 -4.51 11.23
CA LEU A 68 9.34 -3.09 11.06
C LEU A 68 8.23 -2.15 11.52
N ILE A 69 6.98 -2.45 11.12
CA ILE A 69 5.79 -1.70 11.54
C ILE A 69 5.57 -1.79 13.06
N ARG A 70 5.68 -2.98 13.65
CA ARG A 70 5.50 -3.17 15.10
C ARG A 70 6.49 -2.39 15.94
N ARG A 71 7.74 -2.25 15.47
CA ARG A 71 8.75 -1.42 16.13
C ARG A 71 8.67 0.07 15.74
N ARG A 72 7.65 0.47 14.97
CA ARG A 72 7.43 1.85 14.51
C ARG A 72 8.64 2.45 13.80
N PHE A 73 9.32 1.64 12.98
CA PHE A 73 10.50 2.06 12.23
C PHE A 73 11.57 2.74 13.10
N ALA A 74 11.79 2.21 14.31
CA ALA A 74 12.64 2.84 15.32
C ALA A 74 14.13 2.88 14.96
N ASP A 75 14.59 2.02 14.05
CA ASP A 75 16.00 1.94 13.67
C ASP A 75 16.26 2.63 12.31
N GLU A 76 17.50 3.08 12.12
CA GLU A 76 17.94 3.68 10.85
C GLU A 76 17.78 2.68 9.69
N GLY A 77 17.16 3.11 8.59
CA GLY A 77 16.92 2.25 7.42
C GLY A 77 15.62 1.45 7.46
N ASP A 78 14.85 1.50 8.55
CA ASP A 78 13.61 0.73 8.70
C ASP A 78 12.54 1.10 7.69
N LEU A 79 12.35 2.41 7.48
CA LEU A 79 11.37 2.92 6.54
C LEU A 79 11.76 2.55 5.12
N GLU A 80 13.03 2.72 4.77
CA GLU A 80 13.60 2.36 3.48
C GLU A 80 13.44 0.85 3.21
N ARG A 81 13.72 0.01 4.22
CA ARG A 81 13.51 -1.43 4.12
C ARG A 81 12.04 -1.78 3.94
N ALA A 82 11.14 -1.11 4.66
CA ALA A 82 9.71 -1.32 4.51
C ALA A 82 9.23 -0.94 3.11
N LEU A 83 9.70 0.18 2.54
CA LEU A 83 9.39 0.59 1.18
C LEU A 83 9.88 -0.44 0.14
N VAL A 84 11.09 -0.97 0.31
CA VAL A 84 11.59 -2.06 -0.54
C VAL A 84 10.69 -3.30 -0.45
N LEU A 85 10.31 -3.72 0.75
CA LEU A 85 9.44 -4.90 0.94
C LEU A 85 8.05 -4.70 0.34
N ILE A 86 7.50 -3.49 0.43
CA ILE A 86 6.19 -3.17 -0.18
C ILE A 86 6.32 -3.18 -1.70
N HIS A 87 7.41 -2.62 -2.25
CA HIS A 87 7.65 -2.60 -3.69
C HIS A 87 7.89 -4.02 -4.25
N GLU A 88 8.82 -4.78 -3.67
CA GLU A 88 9.10 -6.18 -4.06
C GLU A 88 7.88 -7.09 -3.83
N GLY A 89 7.07 -6.78 -2.82
CA GLY A 89 5.82 -7.46 -2.54
C GLY A 89 4.69 -7.15 -3.52
N GLY A 90 4.88 -6.18 -4.41
CA GLY A 90 3.88 -5.73 -5.39
C GLY A 90 2.73 -4.95 -4.77
N GLY A 91 2.99 -4.16 -3.72
CA GLY A 91 1.96 -3.42 -2.97
C GLY A 91 1.13 -2.50 -3.86
N VAL A 92 1.77 -1.80 -4.79
CA VAL A 92 1.13 -0.91 -5.76
C VAL A 92 0.19 -1.70 -6.69
N GLU A 93 0.68 -2.78 -7.30
CA GLU A 93 -0.10 -3.61 -8.22
C GLU A 93 -1.25 -4.33 -7.53
N ARG A 94 -1.07 -4.70 -6.26
CA ARG A 94 -2.14 -5.27 -5.42
C ARG A 94 -3.24 -4.26 -5.17
N ALA A 95 -2.86 -3.03 -4.81
CA ALA A 95 -3.82 -1.95 -4.56
C ALA A 95 -4.57 -1.55 -5.84
N TYR A 96 -3.89 -1.45 -6.98
CA TYR A 96 -4.55 -1.22 -8.27
C TYR A 96 -5.60 -2.28 -8.59
N ARG A 97 -5.27 -3.57 -8.44
CA ARG A 97 -6.24 -4.66 -8.66
C ARG A 97 -7.46 -4.59 -7.74
N LEU A 98 -7.28 -4.12 -6.51
CA LEU A 98 -8.41 -3.89 -5.60
C LEU A 98 -9.26 -2.69 -6.05
N ALA A 99 -8.63 -1.59 -6.48
CA ALA A 99 -9.33 -0.42 -6.98
C ALA A 99 -10.18 -0.75 -8.23
N GLU A 100 -9.62 -1.48 -9.20
CA GLU A 100 -10.34 -1.96 -10.39
C GLU A 100 -11.56 -2.80 -10.01
N LYS A 101 -11.38 -3.77 -9.11
CA LYS A 101 -12.48 -4.60 -8.62
C LYS A 101 -13.60 -3.80 -7.93
N MET A 102 -13.27 -2.68 -7.29
CA MET A 102 -14.28 -1.81 -6.69
C MET A 102 -14.94 -0.94 -7.76
N ALA A 103 -14.20 -0.42 -8.74
CA ALA A 103 -14.78 0.36 -9.83
C ALA A 103 -15.79 -0.45 -10.69
N ASP A 104 -15.61 -1.77 -10.77
CA ASP A 104 -16.47 -2.69 -11.53
C ASP A 104 -17.74 -3.15 -10.78
N LYS A 105 -17.98 -2.67 -9.55
CA LYS A 105 -19.15 -3.02 -8.71
C LYS A 105 -20.27 -1.98 -8.72
#